data_AF-A0A3D1ZFG0-F1
#
_entry.id   AF-A0A3D1ZFG0-F1
#
_cell.length_a   1.000
_cell.length_b   1.000
_cell.length_c   1.000
_cell.angle_alpha   90.00
_cell.angle_beta   90.00
_cell.angle_gamma   90.00
#
_symmetry.space_group_name_H-M   'P 1'
#
loop_
_entity.id
_entity.type
_entity.pdbx_description
1 polymer ?
#
loop_
_entity_poly.entity_id
_entity_poly.type
_entity_poly.pdbx_seq_one_letter_code
_entity_poly.pdbx_strand_id
1 'polypeptide(L)'
;AFVAGYITHLLADETYIFHLFRPYFGNRDVFEDATTGRLLDRALQLDLDREVWQRVGGWLENVEFAPERVHVDFLELGSLSKWRDWVFEVVNRGFTWDRLRFMARRIAAGDEEHPAIELVDEFLDRIPESLERIYDAVPREKVDDFKTRAVDSLVNAVGEYLD
;
A
#
# COMPACT_ATOMS: atom_id res chain seq x y z
N ALA A 1 -18.14 -9.29 -5.72
CA ALA A 1 -17.08 -8.26 -5.81
C ALA A 1 -16.63 -7.77 -4.44
N PHE A 2 -17.51 -7.22 -3.58
CA PHE A 2 -17.09 -6.65 -2.28
C PHE A 2 -16.29 -7.61 -1.38
N VAL A 3 -16.87 -8.77 -1.03
CA VAL A 3 -16.21 -9.75 -0.15
C VAL A 3 -14.92 -10.30 -0.78
N ALA A 4 -14.95 -10.62 -2.07
CA ALA A 4 -13.75 -11.02 -2.81
C ALA A 4 -12.64 -9.94 -2.74
N GLY A 5 -13.00 -8.66 -2.92
CA GLY A 5 -12.08 -7.52 -2.78
C GLY A 5 -11.52 -7.36 -1.37
N TYR A 6 -12.32 -7.67 -0.34
CA TYR A 6 -11.87 -7.68 1.04
C TYR A 6 -10.88 -8.81 1.31
N ILE A 7 -11.18 -10.04 0.87
CA ILE A 7 -10.28 -11.19 0.96
C ILE A 7 -8.96 -10.89 0.26
N THR A 8 -9.03 -10.31 -0.94
CA THR A 8 -7.82 -10.01 -1.71
C THR A 8 -6.96 -8.95 -1.04
N HIS A 9 -7.57 -7.92 -0.45
CA HIS A 9 -6.83 -6.93 0.34
C HIS A 9 -6.08 -7.57 1.52
N LEU A 10 -6.75 -8.43 2.31
CA LEU A 10 -6.12 -9.08 3.46
C LEU A 10 -4.93 -9.96 3.06
N LEU A 11 -5.10 -10.76 2.00
CA LEU A 11 -4.05 -11.65 1.53
C LEU A 11 -2.87 -10.88 0.92
N ALA A 12 -3.13 -9.78 0.21
CA ALA A 12 -2.07 -8.92 -0.29
C ALA A 12 -1.23 -8.32 0.86
N ASP A 13 -1.90 -7.82 1.90
CA ASP A 13 -1.26 -7.28 3.09
C ASP A 13 -0.45 -8.36 3.83
N GLU A 14 -1.03 -9.54 4.04
CA GLU A 14 -0.34 -10.66 4.68
C GLU A 14 0.91 -11.07 3.89
N THR A 15 0.76 -11.27 2.58
CA THR A 15 1.86 -11.64 1.67
C THR A 15 2.97 -10.59 1.73
N TYR A 16 2.62 -9.30 1.71
CA TYR A 16 3.57 -8.21 1.86
C TYR A 16 4.30 -8.28 3.20
N ILE A 17 3.59 -8.50 4.30
CA ILE A 17 4.17 -8.57 5.64
C ILE A 17 5.21 -9.69 5.73
N PHE A 18 4.88 -10.88 5.23
CA PHE A 18 5.76 -12.04 5.34
C PHE A 18 6.94 -12.01 4.38
N HIS A 19 6.76 -11.45 3.17
CA HIS A 19 7.77 -11.53 2.12
C HIS A 19 8.59 -10.25 1.90
N LEU A 20 8.09 -9.08 2.32
CA LEU A 20 8.79 -7.80 2.18
C LEU A 20 9.02 -7.11 3.53
N PHE A 21 7.98 -6.88 4.32
CA PHE A 21 8.13 -6.11 5.57
C PHE A 21 9.06 -6.81 6.56
N ARG A 22 8.72 -8.01 7.02
CA ARG A 22 9.48 -8.70 8.08
C ARG A 22 10.92 -9.02 7.68
N PRO A 23 11.22 -9.52 6.46
CA PRO A 23 12.59 -9.86 6.10
C PRO A 23 13.51 -8.64 5.93
N TYR A 24 12.95 -7.48 5.53
CA TYR A 24 13.71 -6.28 5.19
C TYR A 24 13.40 -5.11 6.13
N PHE A 25 12.26 -4.45 5.97
CA PHE A 25 11.96 -3.19 6.67
C PHE A 25 11.75 -3.32 8.18
N GLY A 26 11.31 -4.49 8.64
CA GLY A 26 11.17 -4.85 10.05
C GLY A 26 12.41 -5.53 10.63
N ASN A 27 13.45 -5.76 9.82
CA ASN A 27 14.66 -6.45 10.20
C ASN A 27 15.79 -5.44 10.52
N ARG A 28 16.24 -5.41 11.77
CA ARG A 28 17.31 -4.50 12.23
C ARG A 28 18.69 -4.85 11.66
N ASP A 29 18.87 -6.05 11.14
CA ASP A 29 20.11 -6.44 10.45
C ASP A 29 20.18 -5.85 9.03
N VAL A 30 19.02 -5.44 8.45
CA VAL A 30 18.93 -4.77 7.15
C VAL A 30 18.86 -3.26 7.32
N PHE A 31 17.98 -2.78 8.20
CA PHE A 31 17.87 -1.37 8.57
C PHE A 31 18.04 -1.20 10.08
N GLU A 32 19.22 -0.78 10.51
CA GLU A 32 19.55 -0.61 11.93
C GLU A 32 18.58 0.37 12.63
N ASP A 33 18.29 1.49 11.96
CA ASP A 33 17.30 2.46 12.42
C ASP A 33 15.88 2.09 11.98
N ALA A 34 15.02 1.86 12.97
CA ALA A 34 13.62 1.47 12.74
C ALA A 34 12.79 2.59 12.08
N THR A 35 13.15 3.85 12.28
CA THR A 35 12.47 4.99 11.64
C THR A 35 12.73 4.98 10.14
N THR A 36 13.98 4.81 9.75
CA THR A 36 14.41 4.68 8.36
C THR A 36 13.74 3.49 7.69
N GLY A 37 13.78 2.31 8.31
CA GLY A 37 13.11 1.11 7.79
C GLY A 37 11.61 1.34 7.54
N ARG A 38 10.90 1.99 8.47
CA ARG A 38 9.47 2.33 8.31
C ARG A 38 9.22 3.37 7.23
N LEU A 39 10.08 4.37 7.06
CA LEU A 39 9.89 5.35 6.01
C LEU A 39 10.10 4.71 4.63
N LEU A 40 11.16 3.92 4.47
CA LEU A 40 11.49 3.25 3.21
C LEU A 40 10.45 2.19 2.84
N ASP A 41 9.86 1.50 3.82
CA ASP A 41 8.69 0.64 3.65
C ASP A 41 7.53 1.39 2.97
N ARG A 42 7.21 2.58 3.50
CA ARG A 42 6.14 3.42 2.96
C ARG A 42 6.49 4.02 1.60
N ALA A 43 7.76 4.31 1.35
CA ALA A 43 8.21 4.76 0.05
C ALA A 43 8.08 3.65 -1.01
N LEU A 44 8.42 2.39 -0.68
CA LEU A 44 8.23 1.25 -1.57
C LEU A 44 6.74 1.01 -1.86
N GLN A 45 5.88 1.05 -0.84
CA GLN A 45 4.43 0.90 -1.04
C GLN A 45 3.87 1.98 -1.97
N LEU A 46 4.32 3.23 -1.84
CA LEU A 46 3.93 4.29 -2.77
C LEU A 46 4.49 4.10 -4.18
N ASP A 47 5.69 3.54 -4.33
CA ASP A 47 6.24 3.21 -5.64
C ASP A 47 5.40 2.13 -6.34
N LEU A 48 4.98 1.11 -5.61
CA LEU A 48 4.05 0.09 -6.09
C LEU A 48 2.69 0.70 -6.47
N ASP A 49 2.14 1.58 -5.63
CA ASP A 49 0.91 2.31 -5.95
C ASP A 49 1.07 3.12 -7.24
N ARG A 50 2.21 3.82 -7.42
CA ARG A 50 2.52 4.59 -8.63
C ARG A 50 2.51 3.72 -9.88
N GLU A 51 3.17 2.56 -9.82
CA GLU A 51 3.21 1.61 -10.95
C GLU A 51 1.81 1.10 -11.31
N VAL A 52 1.01 0.74 -10.31
CA VAL A 52 -0.38 0.29 -10.52
C VAL A 52 -1.20 1.45 -11.10
N TRP A 53 -1.08 2.65 -10.55
CA TRP A 53 -1.81 3.83 -10.99
C TRP A 53 -1.61 4.14 -12.46
N GLN A 54 -0.37 4.05 -12.94
CA GLN A 54 -0.04 4.26 -14.35
C GLN A 54 -0.72 3.25 -15.28
N ARG A 55 -1.01 2.04 -14.78
CA ARG A 55 -1.64 0.96 -15.55
C ARG A 55 -3.18 1.00 -15.48
N VAL A 56 -3.74 1.36 -14.33
CA VAL A 56 -5.19 1.21 -14.06
C VAL A 56 -5.93 2.53 -13.86
N GLY A 57 -5.25 3.68 -13.80
CA GLY A 57 -5.86 4.97 -13.44
C GLY A 57 -7.12 5.31 -14.25
N GLY A 58 -7.08 5.14 -15.58
CA GLY A 58 -8.24 5.41 -16.43
C GLY A 58 -9.37 4.35 -16.35
N TRP A 59 -9.11 3.18 -15.76
CA TRP A 59 -10.12 2.14 -15.59
C TRP A 59 -11.02 2.46 -14.39
N LEU A 60 -10.46 3.08 -13.36
CA LEU A 60 -11.15 3.41 -12.11
C LEU A 60 -12.19 4.51 -12.30
N GLU A 61 -12.03 5.38 -13.30
CA GLU A 61 -12.97 6.48 -13.60
C GLU A 61 -14.39 5.99 -13.93
N ASN A 62 -14.52 4.74 -14.43
CA ASN A 62 -15.79 4.16 -14.87
C ASN A 62 -16.29 3.05 -13.94
N VAL A 63 -15.63 2.83 -12.79
CA VAL A 63 -16.07 1.82 -11.83
C VAL A 63 -17.28 2.36 -11.06
N GLU A 64 -18.37 1.60 -11.03
CA GLU A 64 -19.52 1.90 -10.18
C GLU A 64 -19.61 0.88 -9.03
N PHE A 65 -19.90 1.38 -7.83
CA PHE A 65 -20.16 0.54 -6.67
C PHE A 65 -21.48 0.95 -6.01
N ALA A 66 -22.35 -0.05 -5.82
CA ALA A 66 -23.69 0.07 -5.26
C ALA A 66 -23.74 -0.61 -3.87
N PRO A 67 -23.55 0.16 -2.76
CA PRO A 67 -23.57 -0.37 -1.40
C PRO A 67 -24.82 -1.18 -1.06
N GLU A 68 -25.98 -0.80 -1.60
CA GLU A 68 -27.26 -1.47 -1.41
C GLU A 68 -27.32 -2.90 -1.94
N ARG A 69 -26.38 -3.29 -2.81
CA ARG A 69 -26.26 -4.65 -3.35
C ARG A 69 -25.38 -5.57 -2.48
N VAL A 70 -24.78 -5.02 -1.42
CA VAL A 70 -23.94 -5.78 -0.49
C VAL A 70 -24.75 -6.07 0.76
N HIS A 71 -25.01 -7.35 1.00
CA HIS A 71 -25.70 -7.83 2.20
C HIS A 71 -24.71 -8.57 3.09
N VAL A 72 -24.25 -7.89 4.14
CA VAL A 72 -23.36 -8.44 5.17
C VAL A 72 -23.94 -8.00 6.52
N ASP A 73 -24.36 -8.96 7.35
CA ASP A 73 -25.23 -8.72 8.51
C ASP A 73 -24.67 -7.70 9.53
N PHE A 74 -23.35 -7.61 9.64
CA PHE A 74 -22.69 -6.68 10.58
C PHE A 74 -22.34 -5.32 9.94
N LEU A 75 -22.59 -5.12 8.65
CA LEU A 75 -22.28 -3.88 7.94
C LEU A 75 -23.54 -3.07 7.66
N GLU A 76 -23.63 -1.91 8.31
CA GLU A 76 -24.70 -0.96 8.05
C GLU A 76 -24.52 -0.26 6.70
N LEU A 77 -25.61 -0.10 5.94
CA LEU A 77 -25.62 0.58 4.63
C LEU A 77 -25.01 1.98 4.69
N GLY A 78 -25.27 2.73 5.76
CA GLY A 78 -24.73 4.08 5.96
C GLY A 78 -23.20 4.08 6.09
N SER A 79 -22.64 3.10 6.81
CA SER A 79 -21.20 2.92 6.96
C SER A 79 -20.55 2.49 5.64
N LEU A 80 -21.19 1.58 4.90
CA LEU A 80 -20.69 1.12 3.61
C LEU A 80 -20.72 2.23 2.54
N SER A 81 -21.72 3.11 2.58
CA SER A 81 -21.83 4.26 1.69
C SER A 81 -20.73 5.29 1.96
N LYS A 82 -20.47 5.61 3.23
CA LYS A 82 -19.34 6.47 3.63
C LYS A 82 -17.99 5.89 3.23
N TRP A 83 -17.82 4.57 3.43
CA TRP A 83 -16.62 3.87 3.00
C TRP A 83 -16.42 3.96 1.49
N ARG A 84 -17.48 3.73 0.68
CA ARG A 84 -17.44 3.91 -0.78
C ARG A 84 -16.97 5.32 -1.13
N ASP A 85 -17.63 6.34 -0.61
CA ASP A 85 -17.34 7.74 -0.97
C ASP A 85 -15.89 8.08 -0.66
N TRP A 86 -15.38 7.63 0.49
CA TRP A 86 -13.98 7.78 0.87
C TRP A 86 -13.01 7.03 -0.07
N VAL A 87 -13.30 5.77 -0.43
CA VAL A 87 -12.46 5.00 -1.38
C VAL A 87 -12.39 5.71 -2.74
N PHE A 88 -13.54 6.14 -3.27
CA PHE A 88 -13.59 6.84 -4.55
C PHE A 88 -12.89 8.20 -4.51
N GLU A 89 -12.95 8.93 -3.40
CA GLU A 89 -12.17 10.15 -3.21
C GLU A 89 -10.67 9.88 -3.25
N VAL A 90 -10.19 8.87 -2.51
CA VAL A 90 -8.76 8.51 -2.43
C VAL A 90 -8.22 8.04 -3.77
N VAL A 91 -9.02 7.26 -4.49
CA VAL A 91 -8.73 6.76 -5.83
C VAL A 91 -8.70 7.96 -6.80
N ASN A 92 -9.77 8.74 -6.92
CA ASN A 92 -9.84 9.81 -7.93
C ASN A 92 -8.85 10.96 -7.71
N ARG A 93 -8.26 11.10 -6.52
CA ARG A 93 -7.24 12.12 -6.22
C ARG A 93 -5.92 11.92 -7.00
N GLY A 94 -5.67 10.72 -7.53
CA GLY A 94 -4.45 10.41 -8.27
C GLY A 94 -3.21 10.26 -7.40
N PHE A 95 -2.10 9.82 -8.02
CA PHE A 95 -0.83 9.60 -7.33
C PHE A 95 -0.09 10.91 -7.02
N THR A 96 0.47 11.03 -5.81
CA THR A 96 1.44 12.07 -5.43
C THR A 96 2.41 11.55 -4.37
N TRP A 97 3.68 11.93 -4.49
CA TRP A 97 4.71 11.65 -3.50
C TRP A 97 4.52 12.42 -2.18
N ASP A 98 3.70 13.48 -2.16
CA ASP A 98 3.35 14.20 -0.93
C ASP A 98 2.67 13.28 0.11
N ARG A 99 2.07 12.17 -0.33
CA ARG A 99 1.56 11.10 0.53
C ARG A 99 2.62 10.60 1.52
N LEU A 100 3.89 10.58 1.12
CA LEU A 100 4.99 10.14 1.98
C LEU A 100 5.21 11.10 3.17
N ARG A 101 5.04 12.42 2.97
CA ARG A 101 5.12 13.42 4.06
C ARG A 101 4.04 13.19 5.12
N PHE A 102 2.82 12.84 4.71
CA PHE A 102 1.75 12.48 5.65
C PHE A 102 2.08 11.22 6.44
N MET A 103 2.74 10.23 5.83
CA MET A 103 3.16 9.02 6.52
C MET A 103 4.33 9.27 7.48
N ALA A 104 5.30 10.11 7.10
CA ALA A 104 6.38 10.55 7.98
C ALA A 104 5.84 11.23 9.25
N ARG A 105 4.87 12.15 9.11
CA ARG A 105 4.18 12.79 10.24
C ARG A 105 3.47 11.78 11.16
N ARG A 106 2.92 10.71 10.60
CA ARG A 106 2.31 9.62 11.39
C ARG A 106 3.36 8.81 12.15
N ILE A 107 4.52 8.55 11.54
CA ILE A 107 5.65 7.89 12.21
C ILE A 107 6.13 8.76 13.38
N ALA A 108 6.21 10.07 13.17
CA ALA A 108 6.60 11.04 14.17
C ALA A 108 5.59 11.22 15.33
N ALA A 109 4.36 10.69 15.20
CA ALA A 109 3.31 10.76 16.21
C ALA A 109 3.04 12.18 16.77
N GLY A 110 3.27 13.21 15.95
CA GLY A 110 3.08 14.63 16.33
C GLY A 110 4.34 15.36 16.80
N ASP A 111 5.50 14.70 16.82
CA ASP A 111 6.80 15.32 17.09
C ASP A 111 7.39 15.97 15.82
N GLU A 112 7.44 17.31 15.79
CA GLU A 112 7.96 18.06 14.64
C GLU A 112 9.48 17.97 14.49
N GLU A 113 10.20 17.62 15.56
CA GLU A 113 11.66 17.44 15.55
C GLU A 113 12.06 15.99 15.24
N HIS A 114 11.09 15.12 14.98
CA HIS A 114 11.35 13.71 14.72
C HIS A 114 12.16 13.50 13.44
N PRO A 115 13.20 12.63 13.44
CA PRO A 115 14.08 12.42 12.28
C PRO A 115 13.36 12.00 10.99
N ALA A 116 12.17 11.40 11.11
CA ALA A 116 11.33 11.04 9.96
C ALA A 116 10.95 12.23 9.07
N ILE A 117 10.85 13.44 9.63
CA ILE A 117 10.48 14.65 8.90
C ILE A 117 11.60 15.10 7.97
N GLU A 118 12.83 15.19 8.47
CA GLU A 118 14.00 15.51 7.64
C GLU A 118 14.27 14.40 6.62
N LEU A 119 14.19 13.14 7.07
CA LEU A 119 14.44 11.99 6.20
C LEU A 119 13.48 11.92 5.00
N VAL A 120 12.20 12.30 5.18
CA VAL A 120 11.26 12.31 4.06
C VAL A 120 11.57 13.41 3.06
N ASP A 121 11.95 14.61 3.51
CA ASP A 121 12.28 15.69 2.60
C ASP A 121 13.57 15.37 1.82
N GLU A 122 14.60 14.85 2.48
CA GLU A 122 15.80 14.35 1.80
C GLU A 122 15.51 13.24 0.78
N PHE A 123 14.60 12.32 1.14
CA PHE A 123 14.21 11.24 0.25
C PHE A 123 13.57 11.79 -1.02
N LEU A 124 12.61 12.72 -0.86
CA LEU A 124 11.83 13.31 -1.94
C LEU A 124 12.68 14.20 -2.87
N ASP A 125 13.64 14.93 -2.32
CA ASP A 125 14.53 15.82 -3.07
C ASP A 125 15.48 15.07 -4.02
N ARG A 126 15.66 13.76 -3.82
CA ARG A 126 16.56 12.90 -4.60
C ARG A 126 15.82 11.78 -5.34
N ILE A 127 14.54 11.96 -5.67
CA ILE A 127 13.85 11.03 -6.57
C ILE A 127 14.33 11.30 -8.02
N PRO A 128 14.71 10.26 -8.80
CA PRO A 128 14.47 8.83 -8.57
C PRO A 128 15.58 8.07 -7.81
N GLU A 129 16.75 8.63 -7.56
CA GLU A 129 17.90 7.94 -6.96
C GLU A 129 17.60 7.35 -5.58
N SER A 130 16.78 8.02 -4.77
CA SER A 130 16.31 7.52 -3.47
C SER A 130 15.54 6.20 -3.59
N LEU A 131 14.84 5.96 -4.71
CA LEU A 131 14.14 4.69 -4.94
C LEU A 131 15.13 3.57 -5.25
N GLU A 132 16.18 3.83 -6.03
CA GLU A 132 17.21 2.82 -6.30
C GLU A 132 17.89 2.33 -5.01
N ARG A 133 18.07 3.21 -4.02
CA ARG A 133 18.60 2.83 -2.70
C ARG A 133 17.70 1.85 -1.94
N ILE A 134 16.38 1.90 -2.15
CA ILE A 134 15.49 0.88 -1.59
C ILE A 134 15.81 -0.46 -2.24
N TYR A 135 16.04 -0.48 -3.55
CA TYR A 135 16.31 -1.69 -4.31
C TYR A 135 17.71 -2.29 -4.06
N ASP A 136 18.66 -1.48 -3.57
CA ASP A 136 19.95 -1.98 -3.05
C ASP A 136 19.76 -2.86 -1.81
N ALA A 137 18.80 -2.53 -0.94
CA ALA A 137 18.49 -3.28 0.27
C ALA A 137 17.42 -4.35 0.07
N VAL A 138 16.44 -4.09 -0.80
CA VAL A 138 15.32 -4.96 -1.14
C VAL A 138 15.38 -5.26 -2.63
N PRO A 139 16.03 -6.37 -3.05
CA PRO A 139 16.24 -6.66 -4.46
C PRO A 139 14.93 -6.64 -5.27
N ARG A 140 14.97 -6.06 -6.47
CA ARG A 140 13.80 -6.01 -7.38
C ARG A 140 13.17 -7.38 -7.60
N GLU A 141 13.99 -8.42 -7.73
CA GLU A 141 13.55 -9.82 -7.83
C GLU A 141 12.62 -10.23 -6.67
N LYS A 142 12.87 -9.75 -5.44
CA LYS A 142 12.04 -10.07 -4.27
C LYS A 142 10.72 -9.33 -4.29
N VAL A 143 10.71 -8.12 -4.84
CA VAL A 143 9.47 -7.37 -5.09
C VAL A 143 8.64 -8.05 -6.18
N ASP A 144 9.27 -8.54 -7.24
CA ASP A 144 8.59 -9.28 -8.31
C ASP A 144 8.08 -10.65 -7.82
N ASP A 145 8.87 -11.37 -7.03
CA ASP A 145 8.45 -12.60 -6.34
C ASP A 145 7.20 -12.35 -5.48
N PHE A 146 7.19 -11.24 -4.73
CA PHE A 146 6.03 -10.82 -3.94
C PHE A 146 4.81 -10.59 -4.84
N LYS A 147 4.95 -9.82 -5.92
CA LYS A 147 3.85 -9.52 -6.86
C LYS A 147 3.23 -10.80 -7.41
N THR A 148 4.06 -11.75 -7.85
CA THR A 148 3.58 -13.05 -8.36
C THR A 148 2.87 -13.86 -7.28
N ARG A 149 3.49 -14.01 -6.09
CA ARG A 149 2.89 -14.75 -4.98
C ARG A 149 1.57 -14.17 -4.51
N ALA A 150 1.48 -12.84 -4.46
CA ALA A 150 0.26 -12.15 -4.15
C ALA A 150 -0.79 -12.55 -5.19
N VAL A 151 -0.58 -12.28 -6.47
CA VAL A 151 -1.55 -12.61 -7.54
C VAL A 151 -2.00 -14.08 -7.49
N ASP A 152 -1.09 -15.03 -7.36
CA ASP A 152 -1.43 -16.46 -7.29
C ASP A 152 -2.32 -16.78 -6.08
N SER A 153 -1.99 -16.24 -4.91
CA SER A 153 -2.77 -16.43 -3.67
C SER A 153 -4.16 -15.82 -3.79
N LEU A 154 -4.25 -14.64 -4.41
CA LEU A 154 -5.51 -13.93 -4.63
C LEU A 154 -6.43 -14.68 -5.60
N VAL A 155 -5.89 -15.20 -6.69
CA VAL A 155 -6.65 -15.98 -7.67
C VAL A 155 -7.20 -17.26 -7.04
N ASN A 156 -6.38 -17.98 -6.29
CA ASN A 156 -6.81 -19.21 -5.61
C ASN A 156 -7.91 -18.93 -4.59
N ALA A 157 -7.71 -17.95 -3.70
CA ALA A 157 -8.67 -17.65 -2.65
C ALA A 157 -10.01 -17.13 -3.18
N VAL A 158 -9.99 -16.33 -4.26
CA VAL A 158 -11.23 -15.88 -4.90
C VAL A 158 -11.92 -17.03 -5.64
N GLY A 159 -11.15 -17.92 -6.28
CA GLY A 159 -11.69 -19.15 -6.89
C GLY A 159 -12.43 -20.00 -5.86
N GLU A 160 -11.77 -20.34 -4.75
CA GLU A 160 -12.38 -21.11 -3.66
C GLU A 160 -13.60 -20.43 -3.03
N TYR A 161 -13.64 -19.10 -2.98
CA TYR A 161 -14.79 -18.35 -2.47
C TYR A 161 -15.99 -18.35 -3.45
N LEU A 162 -15.74 -18.49 -4.76
CA LEU A 162 -16.78 -18.44 -5.79
C LEU A 162 -17.34 -19.80 -6.17
N ASP A 163 -16.64 -20.88 -5.83
CA ASP A 163 -17.09 -22.27 -5.97
C ASP A 163 -18.14 -22.65 -4.91
#